data_AF-A0A1G8HI30-F1
#
_entry.id   AF-A0A1G8HI30-F1
#
_cell.length_a   1.000
_cell.length_b   1.000
_cell.length_c   1.000
_cell.angle_alpha   90.00
_cell.angle_beta   90.00
_cell.angle_gamma   90.00
#
_symmetry.space_group_name_H-M   'P 1'
#
loop_
_entity.id
_entity.type
_entity.pdbx_description
1 polymer ?
#
loop_
_entity_poly.entity_id
_entity_poly.type
_entity_poly.pdbx_seq_one_letter_code
_entity_poly.pdbx_strand_id
1 'polypeptide(L)'
;MNESPVHDRPVHDRPVHDRPVHDRPVHDRSADTPVSRGRSGGLRRFRERPPADVQRCEMCAEPIGDAHRHVVNLESRALMCTCRGCALLFTREGAAGGRLRAVPDRFAYAPALGLSPQDWDELQIPVRMAFFFHNSSLGHTIAFYPSPGGATESQLPLAAWERLLAERAAVADVEPDVEALLFDEDACYLVPIDTCYELVGLVRMHWRGFDGGQEAREAIAGFFARLRARGRAVPGGER
;
A
#
# COMPACT_ATOMS: atom_id res chain seq x y z
N MET A 1 -31.26 -23.24 47.62
CA MET A 1 -30.36 -22.08 47.44
C MET A 1 -28.95 -22.62 47.57
N ASN A 2 -28.28 -22.89 46.46
CA ASN A 2 -26.92 -23.44 46.45
C ASN A 2 -26.15 -22.69 45.35
N GLU A 3 -25.45 -21.62 45.74
CA GLU A 3 -24.56 -20.86 44.86
C GLU A 3 -23.20 -21.55 44.81
N SER A 4 -22.76 -21.94 43.60
CA SER A 4 -21.39 -22.36 43.36
C SER A 4 -20.50 -21.14 43.12
N PRO A 5 -19.25 -21.11 43.62
CA PRO A 5 -18.38 -19.96 43.47
C PRO A 5 -17.77 -19.93 42.07
N VAL A 6 -17.81 -18.75 41.43
CA VAL A 6 -17.18 -18.49 40.14
C VAL A 6 -15.68 -18.30 40.37
N HIS A 7 -14.85 -19.19 39.83
CA HIS A 7 -13.41 -18.98 39.76
C HIS A 7 -13.06 -18.20 38.50
N ASP A 8 -12.50 -17.02 38.69
CA ASP A 8 -11.97 -16.17 37.63
C ASP A 8 -10.61 -16.70 37.16
N ARG A 9 -10.48 -16.96 35.86
CA ARG A 9 -9.22 -17.43 35.26
C ARG A 9 -8.46 -16.24 34.70
N PRO A 10 -7.15 -16.08 34.97
CA PRO A 10 -6.39 -14.99 34.40
C PRO A 10 -6.24 -15.18 32.88
N VAL A 11 -6.62 -14.14 32.14
CA VAL A 11 -6.40 -14.05 30.69
C VAL A 11 -4.94 -13.70 30.47
N HIS A 12 -4.17 -14.63 29.90
CA HIS A 12 -2.82 -14.32 29.44
C HIS A 12 -2.90 -13.74 28.03
N ASP A 13 -2.47 -12.48 27.88
CA ASP A 13 -2.24 -11.86 26.58
C ASP A 13 -1.12 -12.63 25.85
N ARG A 14 -1.48 -13.21 24.70
CA ARG A 14 -0.50 -13.80 23.79
C ARG A 14 0.04 -12.68 22.89
N PRO A 15 1.37 -12.56 22.73
CA PRO A 15 1.93 -11.63 21.75
C PRO A 15 1.48 -12.04 20.34
N VAL A 16 0.83 -11.14 19.62
CA VAL A 16 0.52 -11.30 18.20
C VAL A 16 1.79 -10.92 17.44
N HIS A 17 2.60 -11.93 17.09
CA HIS A 17 3.67 -11.72 16.14
C HIS A 17 3.05 -11.60 14.74
N ASP A 18 3.07 -10.39 14.18
CA ASP A 18 2.75 -10.19 12.77
C ASP A 18 3.77 -10.97 11.93
N ARG A 19 3.25 -11.95 11.17
CA ARG A 19 4.08 -12.71 10.24
C ARG A 19 4.50 -11.77 9.12
N PRO A 20 5.78 -11.77 8.70
CA PRO A 20 6.21 -11.00 7.54
C PRO A 20 5.34 -11.35 6.34
N VAL A 21 4.82 -10.33 5.67
CA VAL A 21 4.15 -10.48 4.38
C VAL A 21 5.22 -10.98 3.41
N HIS A 22 5.23 -12.29 3.16
CA HIS A 22 6.10 -12.87 2.15
C HIS A 22 5.55 -12.45 0.79
N ASP A 23 6.11 -11.38 0.24
CA ASP A 23 6.14 -11.21 -1.21
C ASP A 23 6.82 -12.45 -1.79
N ARG A 24 6.05 -13.25 -2.52
CA ARG A 24 6.60 -14.36 -3.28
C ARG A 24 7.60 -13.79 -4.29
N PRO A 25 8.81 -14.37 -4.41
CA PRO A 25 9.78 -13.90 -5.38
C PRO A 25 9.22 -14.09 -6.79
N VAL A 26 9.23 -13.01 -7.58
CA VAL A 26 9.07 -13.08 -9.02
C VAL A 26 10.32 -13.78 -9.56
N HIS A 27 10.13 -14.94 -10.19
CA HIS A 27 11.17 -15.92 -10.50
C HIS A 27 12.39 -15.35 -11.25
N ASP A 28 13.58 -15.59 -10.68
CA ASP A 28 14.87 -15.53 -11.36
C ASP A 28 15.06 -16.79 -12.23
N ARG A 29 15.51 -16.60 -13.48
CA ARG A 29 15.70 -17.65 -14.50
C ARG A 29 17.18 -17.99 -14.60
N SER A 30 17.52 -19.25 -14.35
CA SER A 30 18.76 -19.86 -14.86
C SER A 30 18.45 -20.87 -15.97
N ALA A 31 19.23 -20.80 -17.03
CA ALA A 31 19.14 -21.62 -18.25
C ALA A 31 19.71 -23.03 -18.05
N ASP A 32 19.11 -24.04 -18.69
CA ASP A 32 19.87 -25.11 -19.36
C ASP A 32 19.04 -25.95 -20.36
N THR A 33 19.43 -25.86 -21.64
CA THR A 33 19.69 -26.83 -22.73
C THR A 33 18.87 -28.16 -22.89
N PRO A 34 18.60 -28.67 -24.14
CA PRO A 34 17.39 -29.45 -24.46
C PRO A 34 17.59 -30.98 -24.63
N VAL A 35 16.49 -31.75 -24.54
CA VAL A 35 16.42 -33.15 -25.00
C VAL A 35 15.18 -33.39 -25.88
N SER A 36 15.38 -34.19 -26.93
CA SER A 36 14.56 -34.30 -28.13
C SER A 36 13.51 -35.43 -28.14
N ARG A 37 12.40 -35.13 -28.83
CA ARG A 37 11.56 -35.95 -29.76
C ARG A 37 10.76 -37.17 -29.25
N GLY A 38 9.44 -37.01 -29.38
CA GLY A 38 8.47 -38.08 -29.70
C GLY A 38 7.26 -37.49 -30.44
N ARG A 39 6.91 -38.02 -31.63
CA ARG A 39 5.84 -37.53 -32.51
C ARG A 39 4.60 -38.43 -32.45
N SER A 40 3.43 -37.82 -32.30
CA SER A 40 2.10 -38.09 -32.91
C SER A 40 1.06 -37.53 -31.93
N GLY A 41 0.08 -36.68 -32.26
CA GLY A 41 -0.66 -36.43 -33.48
C GLY A 41 -2.11 -36.17 -33.01
N GLY A 42 -2.49 -34.91 -32.80
CA GLY A 42 -3.81 -34.56 -32.27
C GLY A 42 -4.05 -33.05 -32.31
N LEU A 43 -5.09 -32.65 -33.03
CA LEU A 43 -5.50 -31.27 -33.30
C LEU A 43 -5.65 -30.46 -32.00
N ARG A 44 -4.66 -29.61 -31.70
CA ARG A 44 -4.84 -28.44 -30.85
C ARG A 44 -4.57 -27.24 -31.75
N ARG A 45 -5.63 -26.46 -32.04
CA ARG A 45 -5.44 -25.05 -32.37
C ARG A 45 -4.58 -24.50 -31.24
N PHE A 46 -3.32 -24.21 -31.53
CA PHE A 46 -2.47 -23.42 -30.67
C PHE A 46 -3.19 -22.09 -30.53
N ARG A 47 -4.02 -21.98 -29.51
CA ARG A 47 -4.38 -20.71 -28.93
C ARG A 47 -3.03 -20.20 -28.46
N GLU A 48 -2.41 -19.35 -29.27
CA GLU A 48 -1.15 -18.69 -28.96
C GLU A 48 -1.21 -18.34 -27.48
N ARG A 49 -0.23 -18.84 -26.72
CA ARG A 49 -0.10 -18.46 -25.33
C ARG A 49 -0.09 -16.93 -25.37
N PRO A 50 -1.08 -16.24 -24.78
CA PRO A 50 -1.05 -14.79 -24.71
C PRO A 50 0.33 -14.41 -24.20
N PRO A 51 0.96 -13.38 -24.76
CA PRO A 51 2.31 -13.03 -24.35
C PRO A 51 2.32 -12.90 -22.82
N ALA A 52 3.39 -13.39 -22.20
CA ALA A 52 3.47 -13.62 -20.75
C ALA A 52 3.46 -12.31 -19.93
N ASP A 53 3.37 -11.18 -20.62
CA ASP A 53 3.36 -9.80 -20.16
C ASP A 53 1.95 -9.24 -19.96
N VAL A 54 0.88 -9.93 -20.41
CA VAL A 54 -0.48 -9.44 -20.21
C VAL A 54 -0.93 -9.69 -18.77
N GLN A 55 -0.91 -8.62 -17.96
CA GLN A 55 -1.55 -8.61 -16.66
C GLN A 55 -3.04 -8.94 -16.79
N ARG A 56 -3.60 -9.63 -15.80
CA ARG A 56 -5.00 -10.06 -15.79
C ARG A 56 -5.68 -9.67 -14.50
N CYS A 57 -6.95 -9.31 -14.60
CA CYS A 57 -7.78 -9.11 -13.43
C CYS A 57 -7.85 -10.39 -12.59
N GLU A 58 -7.58 -10.28 -11.29
CA GLU A 58 -7.57 -11.42 -10.37
C GLU A 58 -8.97 -11.96 -10.07
N MET A 59 -10.03 -11.24 -10.43
CA MET A 59 -11.42 -11.64 -10.21
C MET A 59 -12.07 -12.29 -11.44
N CYS A 60 -11.90 -11.71 -12.63
CA CYS A 60 -12.57 -12.18 -13.86
C CYS A 60 -11.61 -12.63 -14.97
N ALA A 61 -10.29 -12.54 -14.75
CA ALA A 61 -9.23 -12.87 -15.70
C ALA A 61 -9.20 -12.05 -17.01
N GLU A 62 -10.00 -10.98 -17.09
CA GLU A 62 -9.93 -10.01 -18.18
C GLU A 62 -8.51 -9.41 -18.30
N PRO A 63 -7.94 -9.29 -19.51
CA PRO A 63 -6.70 -8.56 -19.72
C PRO A 63 -6.79 -7.13 -19.18
N ILE A 64 -5.78 -6.71 -18.43
CA ILE A 64 -5.64 -5.34 -17.94
C ILE A 64 -4.29 -4.79 -18.41
N GLY A 65 -4.22 -3.46 -18.57
CA GLY A 65 -2.96 -2.78 -18.89
C GLY A 65 -2.23 -2.31 -17.63
N ASP A 66 -1.09 -1.68 -17.82
CA ASP A 66 -0.26 -1.11 -16.74
C ASP A 66 -1.07 -0.16 -15.84
N ALA A 67 -1.97 0.64 -16.45
CA ALA A 67 -2.96 1.42 -15.73
C ALA A 67 -4.24 0.59 -15.49
N HIS A 68 -4.45 0.19 -14.24
CA HIS A 68 -5.63 -0.56 -13.81
C HIS A 68 -6.10 -0.11 -12.41
N ARG A 69 -7.18 -0.73 -11.90
CA ARG A 69 -7.74 -0.43 -10.58
C ARG A 69 -7.35 -1.50 -9.58
N HIS A 70 -7.34 -1.14 -8.30
CA HIS A 70 -7.13 -2.10 -7.22
C HIS A 70 -8.35 -2.25 -6.33
N VAL A 71 -8.48 -3.44 -5.75
CA VAL A 71 -9.37 -3.72 -4.63
C VAL A 71 -8.51 -4.22 -3.49
N VAL A 72 -8.67 -3.63 -2.31
CA VAL A 72 -8.00 -4.08 -1.08
C VAL A 72 -8.89 -5.09 -0.37
N ASN A 73 -8.26 -6.14 0.16
CA ASN A 73 -8.86 -6.99 1.19
C ASN A 73 -8.55 -6.38 2.57
N LEU A 74 -9.56 -5.97 3.31
CA LEU A 74 -9.40 -5.25 4.57
C LEU A 74 -8.84 -6.12 5.70
N GLU A 75 -9.05 -7.44 5.66
CA GLU A 75 -8.52 -8.37 6.66
C GLU A 75 -7.04 -8.66 6.41
N SER A 76 -6.67 -8.99 5.17
CA SER A 76 -5.29 -9.35 4.82
C SER A 76 -4.41 -8.17 4.41
N ARG A 77 -5.02 -7.01 4.15
CA ARG A 77 -4.40 -5.81 3.54
C ARG A 77 -3.79 -6.06 2.16
N ALA A 78 -4.16 -7.16 1.49
CA ALA A 78 -3.66 -7.46 0.17
C ALA A 78 -4.39 -6.65 -0.91
N LEU A 79 -3.63 -6.08 -1.85
CA LEU A 79 -4.17 -5.45 -3.05
C LEU A 79 -4.33 -6.48 -4.16
N MET A 80 -5.46 -6.41 -4.87
CA MET A 80 -5.74 -7.22 -6.05
C MET A 80 -5.84 -6.33 -7.27
N CYS A 81 -5.17 -6.70 -8.35
CA CYS A 81 -5.27 -6.04 -9.65
C CYS A 81 -6.63 -6.37 -10.28
N THR A 82 -7.40 -5.33 -10.62
CA THR A 82 -8.78 -5.47 -11.09
C THR A 82 -9.05 -4.67 -12.36
N CYS A 83 -9.90 -5.22 -13.23
CA CYS A 83 -10.46 -4.44 -14.33
C CYS A 83 -11.48 -3.43 -13.76
N ARG A 84 -11.83 -2.42 -14.57
CA ARG A 84 -12.79 -1.38 -14.17
C ARG A 84 -14.13 -1.98 -13.72
N GLY A 85 -14.63 -2.99 -14.43
CA GLY A 85 -15.91 -3.64 -14.11
C GLY A 85 -15.90 -4.28 -12.73
N CYS A 86 -14.85 -5.04 -12.40
CA CYS A 86 -14.70 -5.66 -11.09
C CYS A 86 -14.53 -4.62 -9.97
N ALA A 87 -13.70 -3.60 -10.18
CA ALA A 87 -13.52 -2.54 -9.18
C ALA A 87 -14.83 -1.81 -8.83
N LEU A 88 -15.70 -1.56 -9.82
CA LEU A 88 -16.98 -0.87 -9.60
C LEU A 88 -17.90 -1.57 -8.60
N LEU A 89 -17.78 -2.90 -8.47
CA LEU A 89 -18.58 -3.70 -7.53
C LEU A 89 -18.23 -3.42 -6.07
N PHE A 90 -17.07 -2.82 -5.78
CA PHE A 90 -16.54 -2.61 -4.43
C PHE A 90 -16.36 -1.14 -4.06
N THR A 91 -16.96 -0.21 -4.83
CA THR A 91 -16.90 1.24 -4.56
C THR A 91 -17.79 1.68 -3.40
N ARG A 92 -18.77 0.85 -3.02
CA ARG A 92 -19.66 1.12 -1.89
C ARG A 92 -19.22 0.32 -0.67
N GLU A 93 -19.33 0.95 0.50
CA GLU A 93 -19.07 0.30 1.78
C GLU A 93 -19.98 -0.92 1.96
N GLY A 94 -19.45 -1.97 2.61
CA GLY A 94 -20.18 -3.21 2.86
C GLY A 94 -20.20 -4.22 1.70
N ALA A 95 -19.62 -3.89 0.53
CA ALA A 95 -19.47 -4.84 -0.57
C ALA A 95 -18.71 -6.12 -0.13
N ALA A 96 -19.10 -7.29 -0.66
CA ALA A 96 -18.58 -8.61 -0.26
C ALA A 96 -18.57 -8.86 1.26
N GLY A 97 -19.59 -8.35 1.97
CA GLY A 97 -19.69 -8.48 3.42
C GLY A 97 -18.71 -7.56 4.17
N GLY A 98 -18.30 -6.45 3.55
CA GLY A 98 -17.40 -5.47 4.13
C GLY A 98 -15.92 -5.82 4.09
N ARG A 99 -15.53 -6.92 3.43
CA ARG A 99 -14.13 -7.38 3.41
C ARG A 99 -13.30 -6.82 2.26
N LEU A 100 -13.96 -6.33 1.20
CA LEU A 100 -13.31 -5.84 0.00
C LEU A 100 -13.74 -4.40 -0.26
N ARG A 101 -12.77 -3.53 -0.57
CA ARG A 101 -13.02 -2.13 -0.91
C ARG A 101 -12.22 -1.73 -2.13
N ALA A 102 -12.84 -1.03 -3.08
CA ALA A 102 -12.13 -0.47 -4.22
C ALA A 102 -11.25 0.69 -3.78
N VAL A 103 -10.02 0.74 -4.29
CA VAL A 103 -9.11 1.86 -4.05
C VAL A 103 -9.55 3.04 -4.94
N PRO A 104 -9.79 4.24 -4.37
CA PRO A 104 -10.23 5.40 -5.12
C PRO A 104 -9.10 5.97 -5.99
N ASP A 105 -9.42 6.96 -6.82
CA ASP A 105 -8.47 7.66 -7.69
C ASP A 105 -8.47 9.14 -7.33
N ARG A 106 -8.19 9.41 -6.06
CA ARG A 106 -8.26 10.75 -5.47
C ARG A 106 -6.86 11.17 -5.04
N PHE A 107 -6.43 12.32 -5.54
CA PHE A 107 -5.11 12.89 -5.27
C PHE A 107 -5.25 14.34 -4.83
N ALA A 108 -4.62 14.69 -3.71
CA ALA A 108 -4.51 16.07 -3.25
C ALA A 108 -3.06 16.39 -2.87
N TYR A 109 -2.66 17.64 -3.10
CA TYR A 109 -1.33 18.14 -2.79
C TYR A 109 -1.45 19.35 -1.86
N ALA A 110 -0.81 19.26 -0.69
CA ALA A 110 -0.87 20.27 0.36
C ALA A 110 0.56 20.63 0.83
N PRO A 111 1.24 21.57 0.14
CA PRO A 111 2.61 21.98 0.50
C PRO A 111 2.69 22.62 1.88
N ALA A 112 1.66 23.36 2.28
CA ALA A 112 1.63 24.03 3.59
C ALA A 112 1.41 23.09 4.78
N LEU A 113 1.18 21.80 4.53
CA LEU A 113 0.88 20.78 5.54
C LEU A 113 1.99 19.73 5.67
N GLY A 114 3.19 20.01 5.13
CA GLY A 114 4.38 19.19 5.37
C GLY A 114 4.70 19.03 6.86
N LEU A 115 5.55 18.05 7.18
CA LEU A 115 6.03 17.84 8.55
C LEU A 115 7.20 18.78 8.85
N SER A 116 7.21 19.35 10.05
CA SER A 116 8.34 20.17 10.49
C SER A 116 9.59 19.29 10.73
N PRO A 117 10.81 19.87 10.76
CA PRO A 117 12.00 19.11 11.13
C PRO A 117 11.88 18.43 12.50
N GLN A 118 11.26 19.10 13.48
CA GLN A 118 11.00 18.52 14.80
C GLN A 118 10.05 17.32 14.71
N ASP A 119 8.99 17.41 13.90
CA ASP A 119 8.09 16.27 13.70
C ASP A 119 8.88 15.09 13.16
N TRP A 120 9.67 15.28 12.10
CA TRP A 120 10.52 14.23 11.51
C TRP A 120 11.49 13.59 12.50
N ASP A 121 12.12 14.40 13.37
CA ASP A 121 12.99 13.90 14.43
C ASP A 121 12.20 13.07 15.44
N GLU A 122 11.01 13.52 15.85
CA GLU A 122 10.11 12.71 16.69
C GLU A 122 9.75 11.39 15.99
N LEU A 123 9.59 11.37 14.67
CA LEU A 123 9.23 10.16 13.92
C LEU A 123 10.37 9.13 13.85
N GLN A 124 11.61 9.52 14.11
CA GLN A 124 12.77 8.62 13.97
C GLN A 124 12.80 7.90 12.59
N ILE A 125 12.22 8.51 11.54
CA ILE A 125 12.16 7.93 10.19
C ILE A 125 13.36 8.43 9.39
N PRO A 126 14.32 7.55 9.05
CA PRO A 126 15.61 7.97 8.49
C PRO A 126 15.51 8.50 7.06
N VAL A 127 14.45 8.16 6.33
CA VAL A 127 14.32 8.47 4.90
C VAL A 127 13.44 9.71 4.63
N ARG A 128 12.98 10.40 5.67
CA ARG A 128 12.09 11.58 5.61
C ARG A 128 10.92 11.41 4.62
N MET A 129 10.39 10.19 4.57
CA MET A 129 9.22 9.81 3.79
C MET A 129 8.40 8.83 4.61
N ALA A 130 7.10 9.07 4.71
CA ALA A 130 6.21 8.23 5.50
C ALA A 130 4.78 8.36 4.99
N PHE A 131 4.00 7.29 5.11
CA PHE A 131 2.57 7.34 4.83
C PHE A 131 1.75 6.79 5.99
N PHE A 132 0.55 7.34 6.12
CA PHE A 132 -0.36 7.12 7.24
C PHE A 132 -1.74 6.83 6.73
N PHE A 133 -2.39 5.82 7.28
CA PHE A 133 -3.78 5.54 6.98
C PHE A 133 -4.50 4.98 8.20
N HIS A 134 -5.80 5.22 8.26
CA HIS A 134 -6.64 4.64 9.30
C HIS A 134 -6.92 3.19 8.97
N ASN A 135 -6.52 2.28 9.86
CA ASN A 135 -6.86 0.86 9.75
C ASN A 135 -8.18 0.62 10.49
N SER A 136 -9.25 0.35 9.74
CA SER A 136 -10.57 0.17 10.34
C SER A 136 -10.67 -1.10 11.20
N SER A 137 -9.89 -2.14 10.90
CA SER A 137 -9.86 -3.38 11.67
C SER A 137 -9.16 -3.21 13.03
N LEU A 138 -8.14 -2.35 13.09
CA LEU A 138 -7.42 -2.01 14.33
C LEU A 138 -8.01 -0.80 15.07
N GLY A 139 -8.91 -0.06 14.41
CA GLY A 139 -9.57 1.13 14.95
C GLY A 139 -8.64 2.32 15.13
N HIS A 140 -7.48 2.34 14.47
CA HIS A 140 -6.48 3.37 14.68
C HIS A 140 -5.57 3.61 13.47
N THR A 141 -4.86 4.74 13.47
CA THR A 141 -3.92 5.09 12.39
C THR A 141 -2.59 4.37 12.55
N ILE A 142 -2.14 3.76 11.45
CA ILE A 142 -0.83 3.14 11.36
C ILE A 142 0.07 3.89 10.38
N ALA A 143 1.38 3.76 10.62
CA ALA A 143 2.42 4.53 9.97
C ALA A 143 3.43 3.58 9.30
N PHE A 144 3.74 3.83 8.04
CA PHE A 144 4.75 3.08 7.31
C PHE A 144 5.74 4.02 6.65
N TYR A 145 6.96 3.53 6.45
CA TYR A 145 7.94 4.19 5.61
C TYR A 145 8.58 3.19 4.65
N PRO A 146 8.94 3.64 3.43
CA PRO A 146 9.61 2.77 2.49
C PRO A 146 11.03 2.47 2.97
N SER A 147 11.44 1.20 2.87
CA SER A 147 12.79 0.75 3.19
C SER A 147 13.28 -0.24 2.12
N PRO A 148 14.59 -0.57 2.10
CA PRO A 148 15.12 -1.60 1.21
C PRO A 148 14.47 -2.98 1.44
N GLY A 149 13.96 -3.24 2.65
CA GLY A 149 13.23 -4.46 3.00
C GLY A 149 11.75 -4.45 2.63
N GLY A 150 11.22 -3.35 2.10
CA GLY A 150 9.80 -3.13 1.85
C GLY A 150 9.19 -2.11 2.81
N ALA A 151 7.87 -2.14 2.98
CA ALA A 151 7.15 -1.24 3.88
C ALA A 151 7.50 -1.61 5.32
N THR A 152 8.15 -0.68 6.04
CA THR A 152 8.47 -0.88 7.45
C THR A 152 7.46 -0.12 8.29
N GLU A 153 6.80 -0.83 9.20
CA GLU A 153 5.89 -0.22 10.16
C GLU A 153 6.69 0.60 11.17
N SER A 154 6.27 1.85 11.38
CA SER A 154 6.84 2.71 12.41
C SER A 154 6.27 2.32 13.77
N GLN A 155 7.15 2.09 14.75
CA GLN A 155 6.78 1.71 16.12
C GLN A 155 6.36 2.91 16.98
N LEU A 156 6.17 4.10 16.40
CA LEU A 156 5.89 5.30 17.18
C LEU A 156 4.48 5.35 17.76
N PRO A 157 4.31 5.95 18.94
CA PRO A 157 3.03 6.00 19.62
C PRO A 157 1.98 6.79 18.84
N LEU A 158 0.81 6.17 18.69
CA LEU A 158 -0.44 6.70 18.14
C LEU A 158 -0.77 8.16 18.50
N ALA A 159 -0.48 8.58 19.74
CA ALA A 159 -0.81 9.92 20.22
C ALA A 159 -0.04 11.05 19.50
N ALA A 160 1.16 10.80 18.99
CA ALA A 160 1.88 11.79 18.18
C ALA A 160 1.18 12.01 16.83
N TRP A 161 0.65 10.93 16.26
CA TRP A 161 -0.04 10.95 14.97
C TRP A 161 -1.39 11.64 15.03
N GLU A 162 -2.19 11.37 16.05
CA GLU A 162 -3.50 12.01 16.22
C GLU A 162 -3.39 13.53 16.25
N ARG A 163 -2.36 14.08 16.92
CA ARG A 163 -2.10 15.53 16.90
C ARG A 163 -1.75 16.04 15.50
N LEU A 164 -0.83 15.35 14.80
CA LEU A 164 -0.40 15.75 13.46
C LEU A 164 -1.55 15.70 12.45
N LEU A 165 -2.43 14.72 12.56
CA LEU A 165 -3.62 14.58 11.72
C LEU A 165 -4.66 15.66 12.04
N ALA A 166 -4.86 16.00 13.31
CA ALA A 166 -5.79 17.04 13.73
C ALA A 166 -5.44 18.41 13.10
N GLU A 167 -4.15 18.74 13.01
CA GLU A 167 -3.68 19.96 12.33
C GLU A 167 -3.88 19.93 10.81
N ARG A 168 -4.15 18.75 10.24
CA ARG A 168 -4.27 18.50 8.79
C ARG A 168 -5.70 18.20 8.39
N ALA A 169 -6.67 18.58 9.23
CA ALA A 169 -8.11 18.37 9.02
C ALA A 169 -8.61 18.75 7.61
N ALA A 170 -8.02 19.77 6.98
CA ALA A 170 -8.34 20.19 5.60
C ALA A 170 -8.08 19.13 4.52
N VAL A 171 -7.21 18.16 4.81
CA VAL A 171 -6.86 17.01 3.95
C VAL A 171 -7.27 15.70 4.63
N ALA A 172 -7.81 15.73 5.85
CA ALA A 172 -8.00 14.58 6.72
C ALA A 172 -9.33 13.82 6.53
N ASP A 173 -10.17 14.14 5.55
CA ASP A 173 -11.30 13.29 5.16
C ASP A 173 -10.81 12.07 4.37
N VAL A 174 -9.83 11.37 4.94
CA VAL A 174 -9.14 10.20 4.37
C VAL A 174 -10.05 9.00 4.55
N GLU A 175 -10.38 8.33 3.45
CA GLU A 175 -11.14 7.09 3.53
C GLU A 175 -10.29 5.98 4.18
N PRO A 176 -10.79 5.34 5.27
CA PRO A 176 -10.09 4.25 5.93
C PRO A 176 -9.68 3.13 4.98
N ASP A 177 -8.49 2.56 5.24
CA ASP A 177 -7.89 1.42 4.54
C ASP A 177 -7.55 1.60 3.04
N VAL A 178 -8.14 2.60 2.35
CA VAL A 178 -7.99 2.78 0.90
C VAL A 178 -7.28 4.06 0.50
N GLU A 179 -7.13 5.00 1.42
CA GLU A 179 -6.38 6.23 1.21
C GLU A 179 -5.39 6.47 2.34
N ALA A 180 -4.35 7.24 2.01
CA ALA A 180 -3.29 7.57 2.94
C ALA A 180 -2.87 9.03 2.79
N LEU A 181 -2.37 9.58 3.89
CA LEU A 181 -1.54 10.78 3.86
C LEU A 181 -0.10 10.35 3.70
N LEU A 182 0.50 10.70 2.57
CA LEU A 182 1.90 10.51 2.29
C LEU A 182 2.65 11.83 2.51
N PHE A 183 3.83 11.74 3.08
CA PHE A 183 4.71 12.87 3.37
C PHE A 183 6.06 12.65 2.72
N ASP A 184 6.57 13.70 2.09
CA ASP A 184 7.99 13.88 1.84
C ASP A 184 8.52 14.99 2.76
N GLU A 185 9.77 15.41 2.55
CA GLU A 185 10.41 16.45 3.33
C GLU A 185 9.73 17.83 3.24
N ASP A 186 8.96 18.07 2.17
CA ASP A 186 8.45 19.40 1.82
C ASP A 186 6.93 19.53 1.96
N ALA A 187 6.19 18.42 1.80
CA ALA A 187 4.76 18.48 1.59
C ALA A 187 3.99 17.25 2.09
N CYS A 188 2.68 17.46 2.19
CA CYS A 188 1.71 16.40 2.43
C CYS A 188 0.91 16.12 1.15
N TYR A 189 0.60 14.85 0.93
CA TYR A 189 -0.18 14.36 -0.20
C TYR A 189 -1.29 13.45 0.32
N LEU A 190 -2.52 13.65 -0.14
CA LEU A 190 -3.53 12.60 -0.06
C LEU A 190 -3.42 11.75 -1.31
N VAL A 191 -3.22 10.45 -1.13
CA VAL A 191 -3.08 9.49 -2.22
C VAL A 191 -3.89 8.23 -1.93
N PRO A 192 -4.28 7.48 -2.96
CA PRO A 192 -4.81 6.15 -2.76
C PRO A 192 -3.72 5.21 -2.21
N ILE A 193 -4.12 4.22 -1.41
CA ILE A 193 -3.16 3.37 -0.66
C ILE A 193 -2.22 2.57 -1.59
N ASP A 194 -2.67 2.21 -2.79
CA ASP A 194 -1.86 1.51 -3.78
C ASP A 194 -0.64 2.34 -4.25
N THR A 195 -0.77 3.66 -4.24
CA THR A 195 0.29 4.61 -4.57
C THR A 195 1.39 4.60 -3.52
N CYS A 196 1.06 4.37 -2.25
CA CYS A 196 2.04 4.18 -1.18
C CYS A 196 2.83 2.88 -1.38
N TYR A 197 2.16 1.80 -1.79
CA TYR A 197 2.82 0.54 -2.11
C TYR A 197 3.64 0.60 -3.42
N GLU A 198 3.24 1.42 -4.41
CA GLU A 198 4.07 1.77 -5.56
C GLU A 198 5.39 2.40 -5.12
N LEU A 199 5.35 3.40 -4.22
CA LEU A 199 6.55 4.03 -3.67
C LEU A 199 7.46 3.01 -2.97
N VAL A 200 6.89 2.14 -2.14
CA VAL A 200 7.64 1.08 -1.47
C VAL A 200 8.31 0.14 -2.48
N GLY A 201 7.60 -0.28 -3.52
CA GLY A 201 8.14 -1.12 -4.58
C GLY A 201 9.26 -0.42 -5.36
N LEU A 202 9.08 0.86 -5.68
CA LEU A 202 10.07 1.70 -6.35
C LEU A 202 11.35 1.83 -5.52
N VAL A 203 11.22 2.14 -4.23
CA VAL A 203 12.37 2.22 -3.31
C VAL A 203 13.09 0.88 -3.26
N ARG A 204 12.36 -0.23 -3.02
CA ARG A 204 12.96 -1.56 -2.95
C ARG A 204 13.67 -1.98 -4.24
N MET A 205 13.17 -1.59 -5.41
CA MET A 205 13.74 -1.94 -6.71
C MET A 205 15.04 -1.18 -7.01
N HIS A 206 15.09 0.12 -6.68
CA HIS A 206 16.21 0.99 -7.05
C HIS A 206 17.22 1.21 -5.93
N TRP A 207 16.90 0.87 -4.68
CA TRP A 207 17.80 1.11 -3.55
C TRP A 207 19.07 0.26 -3.64
N ARG A 208 20.22 0.93 -3.71
CA ARG A 208 21.54 0.29 -3.68
C ARG A 208 22.44 0.97 -2.65
N GLY A 209 23.21 0.19 -1.91
CA GLY A 209 24.14 0.72 -0.91
C GLY A 209 23.45 1.36 0.30
N PHE A 210 24.20 2.19 1.03
CA PHE A 210 23.75 2.80 2.29
C PHE A 210 22.77 3.96 2.08
N ASP A 211 22.94 4.72 1.00
CA ASP A 211 22.21 5.96 0.72
C ASP A 211 21.22 5.85 -0.43
N GLY A 212 20.98 4.64 -0.93
CA GLY A 212 20.11 4.32 -2.07
C GLY A 212 20.72 4.61 -3.44
N GLY A 213 21.79 5.41 -3.51
CA GLY A 213 22.40 5.88 -4.74
C GLY A 213 21.57 6.90 -5.53
N GLN A 214 22.16 7.43 -6.60
CA GLN A 214 21.54 8.46 -7.44
C GLN A 214 20.27 7.97 -8.15
N GLU A 215 20.25 6.73 -8.62
CA GLU A 215 19.12 6.13 -9.34
C GLU A 215 17.85 6.10 -8.47
N ALA A 216 17.97 5.69 -7.20
CA ALA A 216 16.83 5.70 -6.27
C ALA A 216 16.33 7.13 -6.01
N ARG A 217 17.24 8.08 -5.78
CA ARG A 217 16.88 9.49 -5.56
C ARG A 217 16.12 10.08 -6.75
N GLU A 218 16.59 9.83 -7.97
CA GLU A 218 15.92 10.29 -9.19
C GLU A 218 14.55 9.65 -9.37
N ALA A 219 14.43 8.34 -9.13
CA ALA A 219 13.16 7.63 -9.22
C ALA A 219 12.13 8.16 -8.19
N ILE A 220 12.57 8.39 -6.94
CA ILE A 220 11.73 8.94 -5.86
C ILE A 220 11.33 10.38 -6.17
N ALA A 221 12.28 11.23 -6.60
CA ALA A 221 11.98 12.60 -6.99
C ALA A 221 10.98 12.66 -8.15
N GLY A 222 11.15 11.77 -9.14
CA GLY A 222 10.21 11.60 -10.25
C GLY A 222 8.82 11.15 -9.79
N PHE A 223 8.74 10.27 -8.80
CA PHE A 223 7.47 9.83 -8.20
C PHE A 223 6.72 11.01 -7.55
N PHE A 224 7.36 11.76 -6.66
CA PHE A 224 6.72 12.91 -6.01
C PHE A 224 6.37 14.04 -7.00
N ALA A 225 7.18 14.23 -8.06
CA ALA A 225 6.84 15.14 -9.14
C ALA A 225 5.54 14.75 -9.86
N ARG A 226 5.31 13.44 -10.10
CA ARG A 226 4.03 12.96 -10.66
C ARG A 226 2.85 13.19 -9.70
N LEU A 227 3.05 13.00 -8.40
CA LEU A 227 2.01 13.24 -7.40
C LEU A 227 1.61 14.73 -7.35
N ARG A 228 2.59 15.64 -7.37
CA ARG A 228 2.34 17.08 -7.46
C ARG A 228 1.55 17.46 -8.71
N ALA A 229 1.85 16.83 -9.85
CA ALA A 229 1.14 17.11 -11.11
C ALA A 229 -0.29 16.55 -11.14
N ARG A 230 -0.57 15.41 -10.49
CA ARG A 230 -1.93 14.82 -10.41
C ARG A 230 -2.78 15.42 -9.30
N GLY A 231 -2.17 15.85 -8.21
CA GLY A 231 -2.85 16.31 -7.01
C GLY A 231 -3.58 17.63 -7.22
N ARG A 232 -4.83 17.71 -6.79
CA ARG A 232 -5.49 19.01 -6.63
C ARG A 232 -4.80 19.78 -5.51
N ALA A 233 -4.30 20.99 -5.80
CA ALA A 233 -3.71 21.84 -4.79
C ALA A 233 -4.77 22.21 -3.73
N VAL A 234 -4.46 21.96 -2.47
CA VAL A 234 -5.26 22.40 -1.32
C VAL A 234 -4.51 23.56 -0.68
N PRO A 235 -5.10 24.77 -0.65
CA PRO A 235 -4.48 25.87 0.10
C PRO A 235 -4.38 25.45 1.56
N GLY A 236 -3.21 25.64 2.17
CA GLY A 236 -3.10 25.52 3.63
C GLY A 236 -4.05 26.52 4.25
N GLY A 237 -4.93 26.06 5.14
CA GLY A 237 -5.79 26.98 5.88
C GLY A 237 -4.93 28.05 6.52
N GLU A 238 -5.22 29.32 6.24
CA GLU A 238 -4.62 30.45 6.94
C GLU A 238 -4.86 30.22 8.44
N ARG A 239 -3.76 30.12 9.20
CA ARG A 239 -3.78 30.28 10.65
C ARG A 239 -3.52 31.74 10.97
#